data_AF-A0A2R6EU18-F1
#
_entry.id   AF-A0A2R6EU18-F1
#
_cell.length_a   1.000
_cell.length_b   1.000
_cell.length_c   1.000
_cell.angle_alpha   90.00
_cell.angle_beta   90.00
_cell.angle_gamma   90.00
#
_symmetry.space_group_name_H-M   'P 1'
#
loop_
_entity.id
_entity.type
_entity.pdbx_description
1 polymer ?
#
loop_
_entity_poly.entity_id
_entity_poly.type
_entity_poly.pdbx_seq_one_letter_code
_entity_poly.pdbx_strand_id
1 'polypeptide(L)'
;MLTKDLLRVSRRGGGYSPQFADASHEELAASVLGCYQGHVGEPRERLQAALTELERESDDFKLVRGFAKLLDRDAAWEVQSPVDPGGARRAAFAAGEVVGVVTAAERRQALDRAADRLDATPEAVEQSLYADLDRREILAAVDPRWDPAELVARYNLSLAQTALFDATEVRLRSSDPRSLVSAVKRLGLMYEVYSGETGDGHSNEGASGSEGAGAGNRRDWELVVTG
;
A
#
# COMPACT_ATOMS: atom_id res chain seq x y z
N MET A 1 2.59 3.70 -0.68
CA MET A 1 2.22 4.03 0.71
C MET A 1 1.66 2.78 1.37
N LEU A 2 2.29 2.34 2.44
CA LEU A 2 1.74 1.26 3.25
C LEU A 2 0.58 1.83 4.06
N THR A 3 -0.27 0.95 4.55
CA THR A 3 -1.27 1.29 5.55
C THR A 3 -0.63 1.23 6.95
N LYS A 4 -1.17 1.97 7.92
CA LYS A 4 -0.57 2.09 9.26
C LYS A 4 -0.45 0.75 10.00
N ASP A 5 -1.34 -0.19 9.74
CA ASP A 5 -1.30 -1.56 10.27
C ASP A 5 -0.07 -2.36 9.80
N LEU A 6 0.45 -2.05 8.61
CA LEU A 6 1.66 -2.64 8.04
C LEU A 6 2.94 -1.88 8.43
N LEU A 7 2.84 -0.85 9.27
CA LEU A 7 4.00 -0.09 9.69
C LEU A 7 4.93 -0.96 10.55
N ARG A 8 6.19 -1.09 10.10
CA ARG A 8 7.29 -1.76 10.80
C ARG A 8 8.22 -0.73 11.43
N VAL A 9 8.10 -0.55 12.75
CA VAL A 9 8.89 0.42 13.52
C VAL A 9 9.35 -0.20 14.83
N SER A 10 10.59 0.10 15.23
CA SER A 10 11.09 -0.17 16.56
C SER A 10 10.85 1.03 17.47
N ARG A 11 10.35 0.77 18.68
CA ARG A 11 10.15 1.77 19.75
C ARG A 11 11.13 1.62 20.91
N ARG A 12 12.21 0.86 20.69
CA ARG A 12 13.20 0.58 21.74
C ARG A 12 14.00 1.85 22.07
N GLY A 13 14.24 2.09 23.35
CA GLY A 13 15.11 3.19 23.82
C GLY A 13 14.52 4.59 23.68
N GLY A 14 13.18 4.71 23.62
CA GLY A 14 12.50 6.01 23.48
C GLY A 14 12.55 6.60 22.07
N GLY A 15 13.18 5.92 21.12
CA GLY A 15 13.19 6.29 19.71
C GLY A 15 12.03 5.69 18.93
N TYR A 16 11.82 6.20 17.72
CA TYR A 16 10.88 5.67 16.73
C TYR A 16 11.63 5.45 15.43
N SER A 17 12.06 4.22 15.15
CA SER A 17 12.90 3.92 13.98
C SER A 17 12.20 2.94 13.03
N PRO A 18 11.99 3.32 11.75
CA PRO A 18 11.52 2.38 10.73
C PRO A 18 12.46 1.18 10.61
N GLN A 19 11.87 -0.01 10.56
CA GLN A 19 12.59 -1.25 10.29
C GLN A 19 12.57 -1.47 8.78
N PHE A 20 13.58 -0.91 8.11
CA PHE A 20 13.76 -1.08 6.67
C PHE A 20 14.08 -2.54 6.32
N ALA A 21 13.62 -2.97 5.15
CA ALA A 21 14.10 -4.17 4.50
C ALA A 21 15.49 -3.92 3.89
N ASP A 22 16.24 -4.99 3.69
CA ASP A 22 17.57 -5.00 3.11
C ASP A 22 17.67 -6.12 2.05
N ALA A 23 18.88 -6.33 1.51
CA ALA A 23 19.12 -7.32 0.46
C ALA A 23 18.74 -8.76 0.86
N SER A 24 18.72 -9.11 2.16
CA SER A 24 18.30 -10.45 2.59
C SER A 24 16.81 -10.71 2.37
N HIS A 25 16.03 -9.67 2.11
CA HIS A 25 14.59 -9.75 1.85
C HIS A 25 14.25 -9.80 0.35
N GLU A 26 15.24 -9.77 -0.55
CA GLU A 26 15.02 -9.81 -2.00
C GLU A 26 14.41 -11.15 -2.45
N GLU A 27 14.81 -12.28 -1.85
CA GLU A 27 14.22 -13.58 -2.13
C GLU A 27 12.74 -13.63 -1.74
N LEU A 28 12.38 -13.03 -0.59
CA LEU A 28 10.99 -12.90 -0.17
C LEU A 28 10.19 -12.02 -1.15
N ALA A 29 10.77 -10.89 -1.56
CA ALA A 29 10.15 -10.01 -2.55
C ALA A 29 9.94 -10.72 -3.90
N ALA A 30 10.90 -11.53 -4.34
CA ALA A 30 10.81 -12.36 -5.53
C ALA A 30 9.71 -13.42 -5.42
N SER A 31 9.57 -14.07 -4.26
CA SER A 31 8.50 -15.03 -4.01
C SER A 31 7.11 -14.38 -4.06
N VAL A 32 6.93 -13.23 -3.41
CA VAL A 32 5.65 -12.49 -3.47
C VAL A 32 5.34 -12.07 -4.91
N LEU A 33 6.33 -11.56 -5.64
CA LEU A 33 6.19 -11.18 -7.04
C LEU A 33 5.78 -12.39 -7.91
N GLY A 34 6.46 -13.52 -7.72
CA GLY A 34 6.16 -14.78 -8.39
C GLY A 34 4.76 -15.29 -8.08
N CYS A 35 4.26 -15.11 -6.85
CA CYS A 35 2.86 -15.42 -6.52
C CYS A 35 1.89 -14.62 -7.38
N TYR A 36 2.07 -13.31 -7.54
CA TYR A 36 1.20 -12.50 -8.40
C TYR A 36 1.27 -12.96 -9.87
N GLN A 37 2.48 -13.14 -10.40
CA GLN A 37 2.68 -13.57 -11.79
C GLN A 37 2.06 -14.95 -12.07
N GLY A 38 2.19 -15.89 -11.12
CA GLY A 38 1.65 -17.24 -11.24
C GLY A 38 0.13 -17.37 -11.04
N HIS A 39 -0.54 -16.31 -10.59
CA HIS A 39 -1.99 -16.29 -10.35
C HIS A 39 -2.75 -15.39 -11.34
N VAL A 40 -2.13 -14.94 -12.43
CA VAL A 40 -2.86 -14.28 -13.51
C VAL A 40 -3.89 -15.26 -14.08
N GLY A 41 -5.13 -14.79 -14.23
CA GLY A 41 -6.29 -15.59 -14.61
C GLY A 41 -6.97 -16.31 -13.45
N GLU A 42 -6.49 -16.16 -12.22
CA GLU A 42 -7.07 -16.81 -11.04
C GLU A 42 -7.86 -15.82 -10.16
N PRO A 43 -8.85 -16.32 -9.39
CA PRO A 43 -9.56 -15.52 -8.39
C PRO A 43 -8.63 -14.97 -7.32
N ARG A 44 -8.92 -13.74 -6.87
CA ARG A 44 -8.18 -13.06 -5.81
C ARG A 44 -8.01 -13.89 -4.54
N GLU A 45 -9.02 -14.67 -4.16
CA GLU A 45 -8.96 -15.57 -3.00
C GLU A 45 -7.89 -16.67 -3.13
N ARG A 46 -7.59 -17.15 -4.34
CA ARG A 46 -6.49 -18.11 -4.57
C ARG A 46 -5.13 -17.44 -4.35
N LEU A 47 -4.94 -16.24 -4.90
CA LEU A 47 -3.72 -15.45 -4.65
C LEU A 47 -3.57 -15.16 -3.15
N GLN A 48 -4.63 -14.72 -2.49
CA GLN A 48 -4.60 -14.43 -1.05
C GLN A 48 -4.26 -15.67 -0.22
N ALA A 49 -4.77 -16.84 -0.59
CA ALA A 49 -4.41 -18.10 0.06
C ALA A 49 -2.92 -18.43 -0.12
N ALA A 50 -2.36 -18.26 -1.33
CA ALA A 50 -0.93 -18.46 -1.59
C ALA A 50 -0.05 -17.48 -0.81
N LEU A 51 -0.42 -16.19 -0.76
CA LEU A 51 0.27 -15.18 0.04
C LEU A 51 0.19 -15.50 1.53
N THR A 52 -0.94 -16.02 2.01
CA THR A 52 -1.10 -16.44 3.41
C THR A 52 -0.19 -17.62 3.75
N GLU A 53 0.06 -18.53 2.81
CA GLU A 53 1.03 -19.60 3.03
C GLU A 53 2.46 -19.06 3.11
N LEU A 54 2.82 -18.15 2.22
CA LEU A 54 4.11 -17.46 2.27
C LEU A 54 4.30 -16.66 3.57
N GLU A 55 3.24 -16.07 4.12
CA GLU A 55 3.25 -15.42 5.45
C GLU A 55 3.59 -16.40 6.57
N ARG A 56 3.19 -17.67 6.48
CA ARG A 56 3.47 -18.69 7.50
C ARG A 56 4.92 -19.19 7.43
N GLU A 57 5.50 -19.20 6.24
CA GLU A 57 6.88 -19.61 6.00
C GLU A 57 7.89 -18.48 6.29
N SER A 58 7.43 -17.22 6.30
CA SER A 58 8.26 -16.04 6.55
C SER A 58 8.29 -15.67 8.03
N ASP A 59 9.48 -15.28 8.51
CA ASP A 59 9.64 -14.71 9.86
C ASP A 59 8.99 -13.31 10.01
N ASP A 60 8.59 -12.67 8.91
CA ASP A 60 8.00 -11.33 8.91
C ASP A 60 6.79 -11.22 7.96
N PHE A 61 5.62 -11.61 8.47
CA PHE A 61 4.35 -11.50 7.73
C PHE A 61 4.04 -10.06 7.27
N LYS A 62 4.54 -9.02 7.97
CA LYS A 62 4.31 -7.62 7.57
C LYS A 62 5.08 -7.27 6.30
N LEU A 63 6.24 -7.88 6.06
CA LEU A 63 6.95 -7.71 4.79
C LEU A 63 6.20 -8.34 3.64
N VAL A 64 5.70 -9.57 3.79
CA VAL A 64 4.88 -10.24 2.76
C VAL A 64 3.69 -9.37 2.38
N ARG A 65 2.92 -8.93 3.39
CA ARG A 65 1.77 -8.03 3.19
C ARG A 65 2.19 -6.69 2.60
N GLY A 66 3.33 -6.15 3.01
CA GLY A 66 3.87 -4.89 2.52
C GLY A 66 4.22 -4.94 1.04
N PHE A 67 4.94 -5.97 0.60
CA PHE A 67 5.25 -6.21 -0.80
C PHE A 67 3.98 -6.47 -1.62
N ALA A 68 3.09 -7.33 -1.14
CA ALA A 68 1.80 -7.60 -1.78
C ALA A 68 0.99 -6.30 -1.95
N LYS A 69 0.96 -5.42 -0.94
CA LYS A 69 0.24 -4.14 -1.01
C LYS A 69 0.80 -3.18 -2.06
N LEU A 70 2.09 -3.27 -2.38
CA LEU A 70 2.69 -2.49 -3.44
C LEU A 70 2.34 -3.05 -4.81
N LEU A 71 2.43 -4.38 -4.98
CA LEU A 71 2.10 -5.06 -6.23
C LEU A 71 0.60 -4.98 -6.57
N ASP A 72 -0.27 -5.06 -5.58
CA ASP A 72 -1.73 -4.94 -5.75
C ASP A 72 -2.17 -3.62 -6.39
N ARG A 73 -1.31 -2.58 -6.37
CA ARG A 73 -1.56 -1.29 -7.02
C ARG A 73 -1.35 -1.31 -8.53
N ASP A 74 -0.56 -2.26 -9.00
CA ASP A 74 -0.23 -2.50 -10.41
C ASP A 74 -0.94 -3.75 -10.94
N ALA A 75 -1.82 -4.35 -10.12
CA ALA A 75 -2.68 -5.45 -10.49
C ALA A 75 -3.98 -4.93 -11.14
N ALA A 76 -4.36 -5.52 -12.27
CA ALA A 76 -5.64 -5.31 -12.91
C ALA A 76 -6.61 -6.40 -12.44
N TRP A 77 -7.64 -5.98 -11.70
CA TRP A 77 -8.70 -6.85 -11.20
C TRP A 77 -9.96 -6.69 -12.05
N GLU A 78 -10.56 -7.81 -12.45
CA GLU A 78 -11.75 -7.82 -13.30
C GLU A 78 -12.84 -8.71 -12.73
N VAL A 79 -14.08 -8.21 -12.82
CA VAL A 79 -15.27 -9.01 -12.59
C VAL A 79 -15.58 -9.79 -13.86
N GLN A 80 -15.34 -11.10 -13.85
CA GLN A 80 -15.69 -11.99 -14.95
C GLN A 80 -16.99 -12.72 -14.63
N SER A 81 -18.05 -12.40 -15.37
CA SER A 81 -19.39 -12.90 -15.10
C SER A 81 -20.20 -13.08 -16.39
N PRO A 82 -20.89 -14.22 -16.60
CA PRO A 82 -21.77 -14.42 -17.75
C PRO A 82 -22.95 -13.45 -17.81
N VAL A 83 -23.43 -13.00 -16.65
CA VAL A 83 -24.53 -12.04 -16.51
C VAL A 83 -24.10 -10.93 -15.55
N ASP A 84 -24.64 -9.71 -15.70
CA ASP A 84 -24.47 -8.64 -14.71
C ASP A 84 -24.81 -9.14 -13.29
N PRO A 85 -23.87 -9.16 -12.33
CA PRO A 85 -24.08 -9.69 -10.99
C PRO A 85 -25.25 -9.03 -10.24
N GLY A 86 -25.42 -7.72 -10.43
CA GLY A 86 -26.55 -6.97 -9.85
C GLY A 86 -27.89 -7.46 -10.40
N GLY A 87 -27.99 -7.64 -11.72
CA GLY A 87 -29.14 -8.20 -12.43
C GLY A 87 -29.43 -9.64 -12.04
N ALA A 88 -28.41 -10.49 -11.97
CA ALA A 88 -28.51 -11.88 -11.54
C ALA A 88 -29.13 -11.99 -10.14
N ARG A 89 -28.63 -11.22 -9.17
CA ARG A 89 -29.20 -11.19 -7.80
C ARG A 89 -30.65 -10.73 -7.78
N ARG A 90 -30.99 -9.63 -8.47
CA ARG A 90 -32.36 -9.12 -8.51
C ARG A 90 -33.33 -10.17 -9.06
N ALA A 91 -32.98 -10.81 -10.18
CA ALA A 91 -33.84 -11.82 -10.80
C ALA A 91 -33.97 -13.08 -9.93
N ALA A 92 -32.84 -13.60 -9.42
CA ALA A 92 -32.80 -14.81 -8.61
C ALA A 92 -33.54 -14.65 -7.28
N PHE A 93 -33.38 -13.53 -6.58
CA PHE A 93 -34.03 -13.32 -5.29
C PHE A 93 -35.53 -13.02 -5.45
N ALA A 94 -35.93 -12.27 -6.48
CA ALA A 94 -37.35 -12.08 -6.78
C ALA A 94 -38.03 -13.40 -7.19
N ALA A 95 -37.34 -14.27 -7.94
CA ALA A 95 -37.84 -15.62 -8.23
C ALA A 95 -37.88 -16.49 -6.96
N GLY A 96 -36.87 -16.39 -6.09
CA GLY A 96 -36.81 -17.11 -4.84
C GLY A 96 -37.93 -16.76 -3.86
N GLU A 97 -38.31 -15.49 -3.79
CA GLU A 97 -39.46 -15.01 -3.01
C GLU A 97 -40.77 -15.63 -3.50
N VAL A 98 -40.99 -15.63 -4.82
CA VAL A 98 -42.21 -16.20 -5.43
C VAL A 98 -42.29 -17.72 -5.21
N VAL A 99 -41.16 -18.42 -5.25
CA VAL A 99 -41.11 -19.86 -5.01
C VAL A 99 -41.24 -20.22 -3.54
N GLY A 100 -40.77 -19.36 -2.63
CA GLY A 100 -40.67 -19.68 -1.21
C GLY A 100 -39.58 -20.72 -0.93
N VAL A 101 -38.36 -20.48 -1.41
CA VAL A 101 -37.26 -21.45 -1.38
C VAL A 101 -36.90 -21.88 0.05
N VAL A 102 -37.14 -23.15 0.37
CA VAL A 102 -36.68 -23.83 1.60
C VAL A 102 -35.91 -25.13 1.31
N THR A 103 -35.91 -25.59 0.06
CA THR A 103 -35.24 -26.79 -0.41
C THR A 103 -34.32 -26.53 -1.62
N ALA A 104 -33.42 -27.48 -1.89
CA ALA A 104 -32.55 -27.41 -3.08
C ALA A 104 -33.33 -27.51 -4.41
N ALA A 105 -34.46 -28.22 -4.43
CA ALA A 105 -35.31 -28.32 -5.62
C ALA A 105 -35.98 -26.98 -5.93
N GLU A 106 -36.53 -26.32 -4.91
CA GLU A 106 -37.09 -24.97 -5.03
C GLU A 106 -36.02 -23.94 -5.41
N ARG A 107 -34.80 -24.06 -4.87
CA ARG A 107 -33.67 -23.22 -5.28
C ARG A 107 -33.41 -23.34 -6.78
N ARG A 108 -33.36 -24.56 -7.30
CA ARG A 108 -33.17 -24.81 -8.74
C ARG A 108 -34.30 -24.17 -9.55
N GLN A 109 -35.54 -24.37 -9.11
CA GLN A 109 -36.72 -23.77 -9.74
C GLN A 109 -36.71 -22.23 -9.73
N ALA A 110 -36.13 -21.60 -8.71
CA ALA A 110 -35.94 -20.15 -8.65
C ALA A 110 -34.85 -19.67 -9.62
N LEU A 111 -33.75 -20.41 -9.72
CA LEU A 111 -32.68 -20.13 -10.70
C LEU A 111 -33.16 -20.33 -12.14
N ASP A 112 -33.96 -21.36 -12.42
CA ASP A 112 -34.59 -21.58 -13.74
C ASP A 112 -35.44 -20.37 -14.14
N ARG A 113 -36.32 -19.91 -13.25
CA ARG A 113 -37.15 -18.71 -13.50
C ARG A 113 -36.33 -17.44 -13.69
N ALA A 114 -35.21 -17.31 -12.99
CA ALA A 114 -34.34 -16.15 -13.14
C ALA A 114 -33.57 -16.19 -14.46
N ALA A 115 -33.12 -17.37 -14.85
CA ALA A 115 -32.47 -17.66 -16.12
C ALA A 115 -33.38 -17.33 -17.32
N ASP A 116 -34.64 -17.78 -17.27
CA ASP A 116 -35.66 -17.45 -18.28
C ASP A 116 -35.85 -15.94 -18.45
N ARG A 117 -35.85 -15.17 -17.34
CA ARG A 117 -36.01 -13.71 -17.37
C ARG A 117 -34.80 -12.97 -17.93
N LEU A 118 -33.62 -13.57 -17.79
CA LEU A 118 -32.34 -12.95 -18.15
C LEU A 118 -31.79 -13.47 -19.49
N ASP A 119 -32.53 -14.34 -20.19
CA ASP A 119 -32.07 -15.02 -21.40
C ASP A 119 -30.70 -15.69 -21.22
N ALA A 120 -30.56 -16.39 -20.09
CA ALA A 120 -29.33 -17.03 -19.64
C ALA A 120 -29.59 -18.47 -19.18
N THR A 121 -28.56 -19.20 -18.77
CA THR A 121 -28.73 -20.51 -18.10
C THR A 121 -28.79 -20.35 -16.58
N PRO A 122 -29.43 -21.30 -15.86
CA PRO A 122 -29.43 -21.31 -14.39
C PRO A 122 -28.01 -21.28 -13.81
N GLU A 123 -27.08 -21.99 -14.43
CA GLU A 123 -25.67 -22.02 -14.05
C GLU A 123 -24.99 -20.66 -14.26
N ALA A 124 -25.28 -19.99 -15.38
CA ALA A 124 -24.76 -18.65 -15.66
C ALA A 124 -25.26 -17.64 -14.62
N VAL A 125 -26.54 -17.68 -14.26
CA VAL A 125 -27.11 -16.85 -13.19
C VAL A 125 -26.46 -17.17 -11.85
N GLU A 126 -26.32 -18.45 -11.51
CA GLU A 126 -25.72 -18.90 -10.24
C GLU A 126 -24.27 -18.46 -10.10
N GLN A 127 -23.45 -18.62 -11.15
CA GLN A 127 -22.06 -18.17 -11.18
C GLN A 127 -21.95 -16.65 -11.06
N SER A 128 -22.91 -15.92 -11.65
CA SER A 128 -22.93 -14.46 -11.66
C SER A 128 -23.35 -13.83 -10.32
N LEU A 129 -24.06 -14.56 -9.44
CA LEU A 129 -24.68 -13.99 -8.23
C LEU A 129 -23.74 -13.15 -7.36
N TYR A 130 -22.46 -13.52 -7.30
CA TYR A 130 -21.47 -12.87 -6.44
C TYR A 130 -20.10 -12.74 -7.13
N ALA A 131 -20.08 -12.75 -8.47
CA ALA A 131 -18.83 -12.64 -9.23
C ALA A 131 -18.13 -11.28 -9.00
N ASP A 132 -18.88 -10.27 -8.56
CA ASP A 132 -18.42 -8.91 -8.24
C ASP A 132 -17.92 -8.72 -6.79
N LEU A 133 -17.81 -9.79 -5.99
CA LEU A 133 -17.12 -9.68 -4.70
C LEU A 133 -15.61 -9.55 -4.93
N ASP A 134 -14.94 -8.63 -4.23
CA ASP A 134 -13.48 -8.41 -4.34
C ASP A 134 -12.65 -9.70 -4.32
N ARG A 135 -13.03 -10.67 -3.45
CA ARG A 135 -12.32 -11.96 -3.33
C ARG A 135 -12.46 -12.87 -4.55
N ARG A 136 -13.48 -12.65 -5.39
CA ARG A 136 -13.80 -13.44 -6.59
C ARG A 136 -13.39 -12.73 -7.89
N GLU A 137 -12.98 -11.47 -7.81
CA GLU A 137 -12.35 -10.79 -8.95
C GLU A 137 -11.17 -11.62 -9.46
N ILE A 138 -11.02 -11.64 -10.77
CA ILE A 138 -9.93 -12.33 -11.45
C ILE A 138 -8.75 -11.37 -11.59
N LEU A 139 -7.54 -11.84 -11.28
CA LEU A 139 -6.32 -11.10 -11.60
C LEU A 139 -6.10 -11.16 -13.12
N ALA A 140 -6.60 -10.17 -13.85
CA ALA A 140 -6.53 -10.14 -15.32
C ALA A 140 -5.11 -9.91 -15.82
N ALA A 141 -4.35 -9.07 -15.12
CA ALA A 141 -2.94 -8.82 -15.42
C ALA A 141 -2.22 -8.28 -14.18
N VAL A 142 -0.91 -8.46 -14.17
CA VAL A 142 0.01 -7.73 -13.29
C VAL A 142 1.19 -7.28 -14.14
N ASP A 143 1.52 -6.00 -14.11
CA ASP A 143 2.69 -5.44 -14.79
C ASP A 143 3.62 -4.80 -13.74
N PRO A 144 4.47 -5.61 -13.09
CA PRO A 144 5.31 -5.12 -12.01
C PRO A 144 6.33 -4.13 -12.55
N ARG A 145 6.27 -2.88 -12.04
CA ARG A 145 7.23 -1.82 -12.41
C ARG A 145 8.64 -2.03 -11.85
N TRP A 146 8.79 -2.98 -10.93
CA TRP A 146 9.97 -3.16 -10.11
C TRP A 146 10.39 -4.62 -10.14
N ASP A 147 11.70 -4.84 -10.29
CA ASP A 147 12.31 -6.12 -9.94
C ASP A 147 12.30 -6.34 -8.40
N PRO A 148 12.72 -7.51 -7.88
CA PRO A 148 12.72 -7.77 -6.44
C PRO A 148 13.53 -6.76 -5.61
N ALA A 149 14.70 -6.34 -6.08
CA ALA A 149 15.55 -5.39 -5.37
C ALA A 149 14.93 -3.98 -5.37
N GLU A 150 14.36 -3.56 -6.49
CA GLU A 150 13.60 -2.31 -6.61
C GLU A 150 12.32 -2.34 -5.75
N LEU A 151 11.65 -3.49 -5.64
CA LEU A 151 10.48 -3.68 -4.78
C LEU A 151 10.84 -3.51 -3.30
N VAL A 152 12.00 -4.03 -2.87
CA VAL A 152 12.57 -3.77 -1.53
C VAL A 152 12.81 -2.27 -1.33
N ALA A 153 13.45 -1.59 -2.28
CA ALA A 153 13.67 -0.15 -2.20
C ALA A 153 12.35 0.64 -2.14
N ARG A 154 11.32 0.23 -2.88
CA ARG A 154 10.00 0.85 -2.84
C ARG A 154 9.23 0.55 -1.56
N TYR A 155 9.37 -0.63 -1.00
CA TYR A 155 8.89 -0.94 0.33
C TYR A 155 9.48 0.03 1.36
N ASN A 156 10.80 0.25 1.35
CA ASN A 156 11.46 1.16 2.27
C ASN A 156 11.00 2.60 2.13
N LEU A 157 10.86 3.10 0.90
CA LEU A 157 10.31 4.44 0.66
C LEU A 157 8.88 4.55 1.20
N SER A 158 8.05 3.56 0.90
CA SER A 158 6.66 3.50 1.33
C SER A 158 6.54 3.42 2.86
N LEU A 159 7.44 2.70 3.52
CA LEU A 159 7.54 2.61 4.99
C LEU A 159 7.93 3.97 5.61
N ALA A 160 8.97 4.62 5.08
CA ALA A 160 9.41 5.92 5.56
C ALA A 160 8.29 6.97 5.44
N GLN A 161 7.61 7.02 4.29
CA GLN A 161 6.48 7.93 4.08
C GLN A 161 5.33 7.63 5.04
N THR A 162 5.02 6.35 5.29
CA THR A 162 3.97 5.95 6.24
C THR A 162 4.31 6.36 7.66
N ALA A 163 5.58 6.25 8.06
CA ALA A 163 6.07 6.73 9.35
C ALA A 163 5.95 8.26 9.50
N LEU A 164 6.26 9.00 8.43
CA LEU A 164 6.23 10.48 8.43
C LEU A 164 4.81 11.05 8.43
N PHE A 165 3.79 10.31 8.00
CA PHE A 165 2.40 10.78 8.03
C PHE A 165 1.87 11.05 9.45
N ASP A 166 2.50 10.48 10.48
CA ASP A 166 2.17 10.73 11.89
C ASP A 166 3.11 11.73 12.56
N ALA A 167 4.01 12.36 11.81
CA ALA A 167 4.87 13.40 12.33
C ALA A 167 4.11 14.72 12.47
N THR A 168 4.24 15.38 13.63
CA THR A 168 3.76 16.75 13.84
C THR A 168 4.64 17.79 13.15
N GLU A 169 5.92 17.46 12.98
CA GLU A 169 6.94 18.33 12.39
C GLU A 169 8.00 17.46 11.72
N VAL A 170 8.50 17.90 10.56
CA VAL A 170 9.63 17.29 9.88
C VAL A 170 10.74 18.32 9.69
N ARG A 171 11.88 18.09 10.33
CA ARG A 171 13.10 18.91 10.17
C ARG A 171 13.99 18.32 9.08
N LEU A 172 14.30 19.13 8.08
CA LEU A 172 15.02 18.70 6.88
C LEU A 172 16.29 19.53 6.69
N ARG A 173 17.38 18.83 6.37
CA ARG A 173 18.64 19.42 5.88
C ARG A 173 18.96 18.80 4.55
N SER A 174 19.39 19.60 3.59
CA SER A 174 19.75 19.14 2.24
C SER A 174 21.06 19.79 1.79
N SER A 175 21.80 19.11 0.91
CA SER A 175 22.88 19.75 0.16
C SER A 175 22.34 20.67 -0.94
N ASP A 176 21.07 20.51 -1.33
CA ASP A 176 20.36 21.35 -2.29
C ASP A 176 19.09 21.98 -1.67
N PRO A 177 19.25 23.09 -0.91
CA PRO A 177 18.12 23.82 -0.33
C PRO A 177 17.12 24.36 -1.35
N ARG A 178 17.59 24.76 -2.53
CA ARG A 178 16.72 25.42 -3.52
C ARG A 178 15.69 24.44 -4.06
N SER A 179 16.12 23.23 -4.42
CA SER A 179 15.20 22.19 -4.89
C SER A 179 14.23 21.75 -3.80
N LEU A 180 14.70 21.65 -2.54
CA LEU A 180 13.83 21.31 -1.42
C LEU A 180 12.74 22.37 -1.20
N VAL A 181 13.11 23.64 -1.04
CA VAL A 181 12.16 24.75 -0.86
C VAL A 181 11.22 24.86 -2.05
N SER A 182 11.70 24.65 -3.27
CA SER A 182 10.84 24.63 -4.46
C SER A 182 9.80 23.50 -4.41
N ALA A 183 10.19 22.31 -3.93
CA ALA A 183 9.27 21.19 -3.78
C ALA A 183 8.21 21.46 -2.70
N VAL A 184 8.63 21.96 -1.53
CA VAL A 184 7.74 22.32 -0.41
C VAL A 184 6.73 23.39 -0.83
N LYS A 185 7.19 24.46 -1.51
CA LYS A 185 6.31 25.51 -2.06
C LYS A 185 5.30 24.97 -3.07
N ARG A 186 5.74 24.11 -4.01
CA ARG A 186 4.87 23.52 -5.03
C ARG A 186 3.77 22.64 -4.41
N LEU A 187 4.10 21.96 -3.31
CA LEU A 187 3.15 21.12 -2.57
C LEU A 187 2.27 21.91 -1.60
N GLY A 188 2.49 23.21 -1.43
CA GLY A 188 1.67 24.08 -0.57
C GLY A 188 1.80 23.78 0.93
N LEU A 189 2.94 23.21 1.36
CA LEU A 189 3.16 22.86 2.76
C LEU A 189 3.54 24.09 3.59
N MET A 190 3.17 24.10 4.87
CA MET A 190 3.65 25.11 5.82
C MET A 190 5.11 24.84 6.16
N TYR A 191 5.95 25.87 6.13
CA TYR A 191 7.36 25.71 6.42
C TYR A 191 8.00 26.97 7.01
N GLU A 192 9.06 26.76 7.76
CA GLU A 192 9.95 27.79 8.30
C GLU A 192 11.40 27.45 7.92
N VAL A 193 12.18 28.47 7.54
CA VAL A 193 13.59 28.32 7.18
C VAL A 193 14.44 28.97 8.26
N TYR A 194 15.31 28.18 8.88
CA TYR A 194 16.28 28.63 9.86
C TYR A 194 17.66 28.65 9.20
N SER A 195 18.30 29.80 9.16
CA SER A 195 19.74 29.91 8.93
C SER A 195 20.45 29.80 10.27
N GLY A 196 21.45 28.94 10.37
CA GLY A 196 22.30 28.75 11.54
C GLY A 196 23.13 30.00 11.82
N GLU A 197 22.49 31.00 12.39
CA GLU A 197 23.12 31.91 13.34
C GLU A 197 22.52 31.56 14.69
N THR A 198 23.04 30.53 15.33
CA THR A 198 22.91 30.43 16.79
C THR A 198 23.81 31.51 17.35
N GLY A 199 23.29 32.73 17.44
CA GLY A 199 23.90 33.81 18.19
C GLY A 199 23.93 33.39 19.66
N ASP A 200 25.15 33.30 20.19
CA ASP A 200 25.41 33.45 21.61
C ASP A 200 24.70 34.71 22.11
N GLY A 201 23.71 34.50 22.98
CA GLY A 201 22.86 35.53 23.54
C GLY A 201 22.75 35.45 25.05
N HIS A 202 23.76 34.92 25.73
CA HIS A 202 23.97 35.16 27.16
C HIS A 202 25.36 35.76 27.37
N SER A 203 25.36 37.09 27.51
CA SER A 203 26.49 37.88 27.99
C SER A 203 26.98 37.36 29.34
N ASN A 204 28.22 36.89 29.40
CA ASN A 204 29.13 37.32 30.47
C ASN A 204 30.60 37.26 30.02
N GLU A 205 31.36 38.23 30.53
CA GLU A 205 32.69 38.70 30.14
C GLU A 205 33.82 37.64 30.17
N GLY A 206 34.82 37.78 29.28
CA GLY A 206 36.12 37.12 29.48
C GLY A 206 37.00 36.86 28.24
N ALA A 207 37.76 37.88 27.83
CA ALA A 207 39.14 37.85 27.29
C ALA A 207 39.67 36.81 26.25
N SER A 208 40.34 37.40 25.24
CA SER A 208 41.59 36.99 24.54
C SER A 208 41.59 35.91 23.43
N GLY A 209 41.59 36.39 22.18
CA GLY A 209 42.62 36.19 21.14
C GLY A 209 43.06 34.78 20.69
N SER A 210 42.79 34.42 19.43
CA SER A 210 43.82 34.24 18.38
C SER A 210 43.20 33.68 17.08
N GLU A 211 43.73 34.14 15.95
CA GLU A 211 43.30 33.83 14.59
C GLU A 211 43.61 32.39 14.18
N GLY A 212 42.67 31.77 13.46
CA GLY A 212 42.85 30.52 12.73
C GLY A 212 42.00 30.52 11.47
N ALA A 213 42.65 30.67 10.32
CA ALA A 213 42.02 30.60 9.00
C ALA A 213 41.70 29.15 8.60
N GLY A 214 40.56 28.96 7.93
CA GLY A 214 40.36 27.87 6.97
C GLY A 214 39.27 26.84 7.29
N ALA A 215 38.08 27.04 6.71
CA ALA A 215 37.29 26.05 5.96
C ALA A 215 35.92 26.67 5.61
N GLY A 216 35.51 26.58 4.35
CA GLY A 216 34.30 27.23 3.83
C GLY A 216 33.06 26.91 4.66
N ASN A 217 32.44 27.97 5.18
CA ASN A 217 31.20 27.94 5.94
C ASN A 217 30.05 27.40 5.07
N ARG A 218 29.83 26.07 5.11
CA ARG A 218 28.54 25.48 4.74
C ARG A 218 27.55 26.02 5.77
N ARG A 219 26.87 27.11 5.42
CA ARG A 219 25.79 27.68 6.23
C ARG A 219 24.88 26.54 6.66
N ASP A 220 24.89 26.21 7.94
CA ASP A 220 23.93 25.28 8.52
C ASP A 220 22.56 25.90 8.29
N TRP A 221 21.70 25.22 7.56
CA TRP A 221 20.34 25.68 7.30
C TRP A 221 19.42 24.50 7.56
N GLU A 222 18.27 24.78 8.14
CA GLU A 222 17.25 23.80 8.47
C GLU A 222 15.90 24.30 7.97
N LEU A 223 15.18 23.43 7.27
CA LEU A 223 13.80 23.65 6.89
C LEU A 223 12.91 22.84 7.81
N VAL A 224 12.05 23.52 8.55
CA VAL A 224 11.05 22.89 9.40
C VAL A 224 9.73 22.90 8.63
N VAL A 225 9.16 21.73 8.37
CA VAL A 225 7.87 21.57 7.69
C VAL A 225 6.84 21.10 8.71
N THR A 226 5.70 21.78 8.78
CA THR A 226 4.59 21.45 9.67
C THR A 226 3.33 21.17 8.87
N GLY A 227 2.42 20.36 9.45
CA GLY A 227 1.17 19.92 8.84
C GLY A 227 0.02 20.01 9.82
#